data_AF-A0A7C8ZQX6-F1
#
_entry.id   AF-A0A7C8ZQX6-F1
#
_cell.length_a   1.000
_cell.length_b   1.000
_cell.length_c   1.000
_cell.angle_alpha   90.00
_cell.angle_beta   90.00
_cell.angle_gamma   90.00
#
_symmetry.space_group_name_H-M   'P 1'
#
loop_
_entity.id
_entity.type
_entity.pdbx_description
1 polymer ?
#
loop_
_entity_poly.entity_id
_entity_poly.type
_entity_poly.pdbx_seq_one_letter_code
_entity_poly.pdbx_strand_id
1 'polypeptide(L)'
;QVDRDLEIDHVLKKMEIKEGNFAVFDWFKTHVIMSNLDPSIAHQELCSLLSAGGKVKDEHITLLINAGLLTRQLIDPSMYWFAIPNIGSILKGLSQGRKELLSFLNRRKYKEMMLASLEKRRLRFSPLDMRFHLRDLIGSGHLRTVQTPTGLVVRVLKD
;
A
#
# COMPACT_ATOMS: atom_id res chain seq x y z
N GLN A 1 -1.54 -8.09 4.16
CA GLN A 1 -0.42 -9.03 4.39
C GLN A 1 0.35 -9.27 3.09
N VAL A 2 -0.29 -9.81 2.04
CA VAL A 2 0.33 -10.14 0.73
C VAL A 2 1.06 -8.97 0.04
N ASP A 3 0.54 -7.74 0.12
CA ASP A 3 1.17 -6.57 -0.53
C ASP A 3 2.50 -6.16 0.12
N ARG A 4 2.67 -6.37 1.43
CA ARG A 4 3.90 -6.00 2.15
C ARG A 4 5.06 -6.95 1.83
N ASP A 5 4.75 -8.21 1.55
CA ASP A 5 5.75 -9.23 1.25
C ASP A 5 6.40 -9.01 -0.13
N LEU A 6 5.59 -8.65 -1.14
CA LEU A 6 6.04 -8.41 -2.51
C LEU A 6 6.95 -7.18 -2.64
N GLU A 7 6.75 -6.18 -1.79
CA GLU A 7 7.48 -4.91 -1.86
C GLU A 7 8.88 -5.02 -1.25
N ILE A 8 9.03 -5.81 -0.18
CA ILE A 8 10.33 -6.13 0.42
C ILE A 8 11.21 -6.86 -0.60
N ASP A 9 10.67 -7.86 -1.30
CA ASP A 9 11.42 -8.62 -2.32
C ASP A 9 11.90 -7.74 -3.48
N HIS A 10 11.13 -6.72 -3.88
CA HIS A 10 11.52 -5.77 -4.91
C HIS A 10 12.67 -4.85 -4.46
N VAL A 11 12.68 -4.44 -3.18
CA VAL A 11 13.75 -3.63 -2.60
C VAL A 11 15.06 -4.42 -2.52
N LEU A 12 15.00 -5.69 -2.09
CA LEU A 12 16.15 -6.60 -2.05
C LEU A 12 16.85 -6.72 -3.41
N LYS A 13 16.07 -6.73 -4.51
CA LYS A 13 16.59 -6.89 -5.87
C LYS A 13 17.28 -5.63 -6.44
N LYS A 14 17.03 -4.45 -5.87
CA LYS A 14 17.48 -3.17 -6.43
C LYS A 14 18.76 -2.63 -5.79
N MET A 15 19.18 -3.18 -4.65
CA MET A 15 20.34 -2.68 -3.92
C MET A 15 21.51 -3.66 -4.05
N GLU A 16 22.63 -3.25 -4.66
CA GLU A 16 23.90 -3.98 -4.69
C GLU A 16 24.57 -3.96 -3.31
N ILE A 17 23.97 -4.66 -2.33
CA ILE A 17 24.44 -4.65 -0.94
C ILE A 17 25.05 -6.02 -0.63
N LYS A 18 26.22 -6.02 0.03
CA LYS A 18 26.95 -7.23 0.47
C LYS A 18 26.02 -8.21 1.20
N GLU A 19 26.13 -9.51 0.90
CA GLU A 19 25.23 -10.59 1.33
C GLU A 19 24.86 -10.60 2.83
N GLY A 20 25.77 -10.19 3.72
CA GLY A 20 25.51 -10.13 5.17
C GLY A 20 24.51 -9.07 5.62
N ASN A 21 24.25 -8.06 4.79
CA ASN A 21 23.36 -6.94 5.12
C ASN A 21 21.89 -7.21 4.82
N PHE A 22 21.56 -8.26 4.04
CA PHE A 22 20.17 -8.56 3.72
C PHE A 22 19.42 -9.25 4.85
N ALA A 23 20.13 -9.91 5.78
CA ALA A 23 19.53 -10.59 6.92
C ALA A 23 18.69 -9.64 7.80
N VAL A 24 19.06 -8.36 7.88
CA VAL A 24 18.29 -7.36 8.64
C VAL A 24 16.86 -7.19 8.12
N PHE A 25 16.62 -7.35 6.81
CA PHE A 25 15.27 -7.20 6.25
C PHE A 25 14.37 -8.36 6.69
N ASP A 26 14.92 -9.57 6.76
CA ASP A 26 14.20 -10.72 7.29
C ASP A 26 13.94 -10.55 8.79
N TRP A 27 14.94 -10.10 9.55
CA TRP A 27 14.76 -9.83 10.99
C TRP A 27 13.70 -8.76 11.23
N PHE A 28 13.72 -7.69 10.43
CA PHE A 28 12.75 -6.61 10.50
C PHE A 28 11.34 -7.12 10.21
N LYS A 29 11.16 -7.89 9.14
CA LYS A 29 9.89 -8.51 8.79
C LYS A 29 9.36 -9.42 9.91
N THR A 30 10.19 -10.34 10.39
CA THR A 30 9.79 -11.41 11.30
C THR A 30 9.63 -10.94 12.74
N HIS A 31 10.53 -10.07 13.22
CA HIS A 31 10.58 -9.69 14.64
C HIS A 31 10.01 -8.29 14.91
N VAL A 32 10.11 -7.36 13.96
CA VAL A 32 9.61 -5.99 14.17
C VAL A 32 8.17 -5.87 13.69
N ILE A 33 7.89 -6.18 12.43
CA ILE A 33 6.55 -5.98 11.84
C ILE A 33 5.50 -6.94 12.40
N MET A 34 5.87 -8.15 12.82
CA MET A 34 4.92 -9.09 13.42
C MET A 34 4.65 -8.81 14.90
N SER A 35 5.57 -8.15 15.60
CA SER A 35 5.48 -7.93 17.05
C SER A 35 4.94 -6.56 17.43
N ASN A 36 5.08 -5.56 16.54
CA ASN A 36 4.69 -4.19 16.81
C ASN A 36 3.51 -3.78 15.90
N LEU A 37 2.41 -3.33 16.53
CA LEU A 37 1.18 -2.89 15.86
C LEU A 37 1.07 -1.36 15.76
N ASP A 38 2.01 -0.62 16.36
CA ASP A 38 2.04 0.84 16.35
C ASP A 38 2.61 1.37 15.02
N PRO A 39 2.24 2.61 14.62
CA PRO A 39 2.77 3.23 13.39
C PRO A 39 4.23 3.69 13.53
N SER A 40 4.79 3.60 14.74
CA SER A 40 6.14 4.07 15.08
C SER A 40 6.81 3.15 16.09
N ILE A 41 8.13 3.20 16.11
CA ILE A 41 8.94 2.43 17.05
C ILE A 41 10.11 3.24 17.60
N ALA A 42 10.39 3.10 18.90
CA ALA A 42 11.54 3.71 19.54
C ALA A 42 12.84 3.01 19.12
N HIS A 43 13.95 3.75 19.07
CA HIS A 43 15.24 3.22 18.66
C HIS A 43 15.68 2.03 19.51
N GLN A 44 15.52 2.14 20.83
CA GLN A 44 15.88 1.08 21.77
C GLN A 44 15.04 -0.19 21.54
N GLU A 45 13.74 -0.02 21.31
CA GLU A 45 12.82 -1.13 21.04
C GLU A 45 13.13 -1.79 19.70
N LEU A 46 13.37 -0.99 18.65
CA LEU A 46 13.77 -1.47 17.33
C LEU A 46 15.05 -2.31 17.41
N CYS A 47 16.08 -1.81 18.10
CA CYS A 47 17.33 -2.53 18.30
C CYS A 47 17.11 -3.81 19.12
N SER A 48 16.26 -3.77 20.15
CA SER A 48 15.89 -4.95 20.94
C SER A 48 15.25 -6.03 20.09
N LEU A 49 14.25 -5.68 19.27
CA LEU A 49 13.55 -6.64 18.40
C LEU A 49 14.47 -7.21 17.31
N LEU A 50 15.30 -6.36 16.68
CA LEU A 50 16.27 -6.82 15.67
C LEU A 50 17.33 -7.75 16.28
N SER A 51 17.65 -7.59 17.56
CA SER A 51 18.66 -8.42 18.23
C SER A 51 18.28 -9.90 18.34
N ALA A 52 16.99 -10.22 18.23
CA ALA A 52 16.51 -11.61 18.16
C ALA A 52 17.05 -12.35 16.92
N GLY A 53 17.33 -11.64 15.83
CA GLY A 53 17.88 -12.20 14.60
C GLY A 53 19.41 -12.23 14.55
N GLY A 54 20.10 -11.41 15.34
CA GLY A 54 21.56 -11.34 15.36
C GLY A 54 22.12 -10.04 15.92
N LYS A 55 23.43 -9.82 15.76
CA LYS A 55 24.11 -8.62 16.26
C LYS A 55 23.68 -7.38 15.45
N VAL A 56 22.99 -6.45 16.11
CA VAL A 56 22.55 -5.17 15.51
C VAL A 56 23.73 -4.18 15.45
N LYS A 57 23.83 -3.46 14.34
CA LYS A 57 24.79 -2.36 14.09
C LYS A 57 24.04 -1.15 13.55
N ASP A 58 24.60 0.03 13.69
CA ASP A 58 23.98 1.26 13.15
C ASP A 58 23.78 1.20 11.62
N GLU A 59 24.69 0.54 10.91
CA GLU A 59 24.58 0.29 9.46
C GLU A 59 23.26 -0.40 9.09
N HIS A 60 22.76 -1.30 9.93
CA HIS A 60 21.48 -1.99 9.71
C HIS A 60 20.30 -1.03 9.76
N ILE A 61 20.31 -0.06 10.69
CA ILE A 61 19.26 0.96 10.80
C ILE A 61 19.32 1.89 9.58
N THR A 62 20.53 2.32 9.19
CA THR A 62 20.73 3.13 7.98
C THR A 62 20.22 2.40 6.73
N LEU A 63 20.42 1.09 6.63
CA LEU A 63 19.90 0.28 5.53
C LEU A 63 18.37 0.27 5.48
N LEU A 64 17.69 0.07 6.62
CA LEU A 64 16.23 0.09 6.69
C LEU A 64 15.64 1.46 6.33
N ILE A 65 16.33 2.55 6.69
CA ILE A 65 15.94 3.92 6.29
C ILE A 65 16.14 4.11 4.79
N ASN A 66 17.30 3.75 4.26
CA ASN A 66 17.61 3.90 2.83
C ASN A 66 16.73 3.02 1.94
N ALA A 67 16.26 1.89 2.47
CA ALA A 67 15.28 1.01 1.85
C ALA A 67 13.85 1.60 1.84
N GLY A 68 13.60 2.68 2.59
CA GLY A 68 12.28 3.30 2.71
C GLY A 68 11.32 2.53 3.61
N LEU A 69 11.83 1.68 4.50
CA LEU A 69 11.02 0.94 5.50
C LEU A 69 10.88 1.72 6.80
N LEU A 70 11.81 2.63 7.09
CA LEU A 70 11.80 3.50 8.26
C LEU A 70 12.05 4.96 7.87
N THR A 71 11.40 5.87 8.56
CA THR A 71 11.65 7.32 8.47
C THR A 71 11.90 7.87 9.88
N ARG A 72 13.00 8.57 10.11
CA ARG A 72 13.26 9.20 11.41
C ARG A 72 12.27 10.35 11.66
N GLN A 73 11.71 10.42 12.86
CA GLN A 73 10.83 11.54 13.22
C GLN A 73 11.62 12.85 13.35
N LEU A 74 10.99 13.96 12.99
CA LEU A 74 11.59 15.30 13.12
C LEU A 74 11.57 15.81 14.56
N ILE A 75 10.55 15.42 15.34
CA ILE A 75 10.32 15.91 16.70
C ILE A 75 11.17 15.13 17.71
N ASP A 76 11.22 13.81 17.56
CA ASP A 76 11.99 12.91 18.42
C ASP A 76 12.98 12.07 17.59
N PRO A 77 14.28 12.41 17.60
CA PRO A 77 15.31 11.66 16.87
C PRO A 77 15.46 10.20 17.32
N SER A 78 14.94 9.85 18.51
CA SER A 78 14.94 8.49 19.03
C SER A 78 13.77 7.65 18.53
N MET A 79 12.90 8.21 17.69
CA MET A 79 11.71 7.54 17.15
C MET A 79 11.75 7.41 15.63
N TYR A 80 11.19 6.31 15.13
CA TYR A 80 11.06 6.02 13.71
C TYR A 80 9.59 5.76 13.36
N TRP A 81 9.16 6.26 12.20
CA TRP A 81 7.91 5.85 11.57
C TRP A 81 8.15 4.67 10.64
N PHE A 82 7.21 3.73 10.64
CA PHE A 82 7.17 2.72 9.60
C PHE A 82 6.76 3.36 8.27
N ALA A 83 7.53 3.10 7.23
CA ALA A 83 7.31 3.61 5.90
C ALA A 83 7.05 2.45 4.93
N ILE A 84 6.22 2.73 3.91
CA ILE A 84 5.97 1.81 2.82
C ILE A 84 6.80 2.32 1.63
N PRO A 85 7.82 1.58 1.18
CA PRO A 85 8.64 1.99 0.06
C PRO A 85 7.76 2.16 -1.19
N ASN A 86 8.08 3.09 -2.09
CA ASN A 86 7.33 3.31 -3.34
C ASN A 86 5.81 3.59 -3.23
N ILE A 87 5.27 3.86 -2.04
CA ILE A 87 3.83 4.09 -1.79
C ILE A 87 3.23 5.19 -2.67
N GLY A 88 4.02 6.19 -3.08
CA GLY A 88 3.57 7.26 -3.97
C GLY A 88 3.03 6.75 -5.32
N SER A 89 3.59 5.65 -5.85
CA SER A 89 3.11 5.02 -7.09
C SER A 89 1.72 4.40 -6.92
N ILE A 90 1.49 3.71 -5.78
CA ILE A 90 0.21 3.11 -5.41
C ILE A 90 -0.82 4.21 -5.15
N LEU A 91 -0.48 5.26 -4.40
CA LEU A 91 -1.36 6.41 -4.14
C LEU A 91 -1.76 7.15 -5.42
N LYS A 92 -0.81 7.33 -6.35
CA LYS A 92 -1.10 7.87 -7.68
C LYS A 92 -2.06 6.95 -8.44
N GLY A 93 -1.79 5.65 -8.43
CA GLY A 93 -2.66 4.65 -9.04
C GLY A 93 -4.06 4.59 -8.44
N LEU A 94 -4.19 4.81 -7.13
CA LEU A 94 -5.46 4.92 -6.43
C LEU A 94 -6.25 6.13 -6.96
N SER A 95 -5.64 7.32 -6.93
CA SER A 95 -6.26 8.56 -7.40
C SER A 95 -6.66 8.48 -8.87
N GLN A 96 -5.79 7.97 -9.74
CA GLN A 96 -6.07 7.87 -11.18
C GLN A 96 -7.09 6.78 -11.50
N GLY A 97 -7.06 5.64 -10.81
CA GLY A 97 -8.07 4.58 -10.99
C GLY A 97 -9.48 5.05 -10.63
N ARG A 98 -9.65 5.82 -9.55
CA ARG A 98 -10.92 6.46 -9.20
C ARG A 98 -11.42 7.38 -10.33
N LYS A 99 -10.55 8.26 -10.84
CA LYS A 99 -10.88 9.18 -11.94
C LYS A 99 -11.26 8.43 -13.21
N GLU A 100 -10.53 7.37 -13.55
CA GLU A 100 -10.80 6.54 -14.73
C GLU A 100 -12.15 5.82 -14.60
N LEU A 101 -12.45 5.21 -13.46
CA LEU A 101 -13.75 4.57 -13.18
C LEU A 101 -14.89 5.58 -13.27
N LEU A 102 -14.77 6.74 -12.60
CA LEU A 102 -15.77 7.81 -12.69
C LEU A 102 -15.95 8.30 -14.12
N SER A 103 -14.88 8.40 -14.92
CA SER A 103 -14.98 8.78 -16.34
C SER A 103 -15.80 7.78 -17.16
N PHE A 104 -15.76 6.48 -16.83
CA PHE A 104 -16.55 5.47 -17.53
C PHE A 104 -18.05 5.65 -17.31
N LEU A 105 -18.43 6.12 -16.12
CA LEU A 105 -19.80 6.38 -15.71
C LEU A 105 -20.26 7.75 -16.21
N ASN A 106 -19.51 8.82 -15.94
CA ASN A 106 -19.90 10.21 -16.22
C ASN A 106 -20.13 10.51 -17.71
N ARG A 107 -19.50 9.76 -18.62
CA ARG A 107 -19.76 9.85 -20.07
C ARG A 107 -21.08 9.24 -20.53
N ARG A 108 -21.82 8.55 -19.64
CA ARG A 108 -23.11 7.91 -19.94
C ARG A 108 -24.23 8.87 -19.55
N LYS A 109 -25.32 8.86 -20.32
CA LYS A 109 -26.52 9.70 -20.10
C LYS A 109 -27.03 9.66 -18.66
N TYR A 110 -27.05 8.47 -18.04
CA TYR A 110 -27.57 8.26 -16.69
C TYR A 110 -26.48 8.10 -15.63
N LYS A 111 -25.21 8.38 -15.96
CA LYS A 111 -24.04 8.22 -15.07
C LYS A 111 -23.98 6.85 -14.39
N GLU A 112 -24.34 5.80 -15.14
CA GLU A 112 -24.47 4.45 -14.63
C GLU A 112 -24.01 3.38 -15.63
N MET A 113 -23.67 2.19 -15.13
CA MET A 113 -23.27 1.04 -15.94
C MET A 113 -23.51 -0.28 -15.19
N MET A 114 -23.83 -1.35 -15.92
CA MET A 114 -23.89 -2.71 -15.37
C MET A 114 -22.58 -3.10 -14.66
N LEU A 115 -22.69 -3.63 -13.43
CA LEU A 115 -21.55 -4.06 -12.63
C LEU A 115 -20.69 -5.09 -13.39
N ALA A 116 -21.32 -6.10 -13.99
CA ALA A 116 -20.63 -7.12 -14.77
C ALA A 116 -19.85 -6.55 -15.98
N SER A 117 -20.32 -5.44 -16.55
CA SER A 117 -19.63 -4.75 -17.64
C SER A 117 -18.47 -3.89 -17.15
N LEU A 118 -18.56 -3.34 -15.93
CA LEU A 118 -17.46 -2.62 -15.31
C LEU A 118 -16.34 -3.58 -14.91
N GLU A 119 -16.65 -4.68 -14.23
CA GLU A 119 -15.66 -5.66 -13.75
C GLU A 119 -14.80 -6.26 -14.88
N LYS A 120 -15.32 -6.33 -16.10
CA LYS A 120 -14.58 -6.78 -17.30
C LYS A 120 -13.60 -5.74 -17.86
N ARG A 121 -13.67 -4.48 -17.42
CA ARG A 121 -12.79 -3.41 -17.91
C ARG A 121 -11.50 -3.39 -17.10
N ARG A 122 -10.38 -3.29 -17.81
CA ARG A 122 -9.07 -3.04 -17.21
C ARG A 122 -8.86 -1.53 -17.03
N LEU A 123 -8.37 -1.14 -15.86
CA LEU A 123 -7.89 0.21 -15.61
C LEU A 123 -6.48 0.36 -16.20
N ARG A 124 -6.21 1.51 -16.82
CA ARG A 124 -4.93 1.80 -17.48
C ARG A 124 -3.93 2.45 -16.52
N PHE A 125 -4.43 3.20 -15.55
CA PHE A 125 -3.61 4.07 -14.71
C PHE A 125 -3.50 3.60 -13.26
N SER A 126 -4.08 2.45 -12.92
CA SER A 126 -4.04 1.89 -11.56
C SER A 126 -3.42 0.50 -11.55
N PRO A 127 -2.54 0.19 -10.59
CA PRO A 127 -2.11 -1.17 -10.33
C PRO A 127 -3.20 -1.99 -9.61
N LEU A 128 -4.20 -1.34 -9.04
CA LEU A 128 -5.31 -1.98 -8.32
C LEU A 128 -6.46 -2.32 -9.29
N ASP A 129 -7.11 -3.46 -9.07
CA ASP A 129 -8.14 -3.98 -9.95
C ASP A 129 -9.45 -3.16 -9.91
N MET A 130 -10.31 -3.35 -10.91
CA MET A 130 -11.60 -2.66 -10.97
C MET A 130 -12.45 -2.88 -9.70
N ARG A 131 -12.37 -4.08 -9.12
CA ARG A 131 -13.18 -4.45 -7.94
C ARG A 131 -12.75 -3.68 -6.70
N PHE A 132 -11.45 -3.41 -6.54
CA PHE A 132 -10.92 -2.55 -5.50
C PHE A 132 -11.54 -1.16 -5.59
N HIS A 133 -11.46 -0.51 -6.76
CA HIS A 133 -11.98 0.86 -6.95
C HIS A 133 -13.48 0.94 -6.79
N LEU A 134 -14.23 -0.08 -7.24
CA LEU A 134 -15.66 -0.16 -7.01
C LEU A 134 -15.99 -0.21 -5.51
N ARG A 135 -15.35 -1.09 -4.75
CA ARG A 135 -15.56 -1.20 -3.30
C ARG A 135 -15.18 0.09 -2.58
N ASP A 136 -14.06 0.70 -2.95
CA ASP A 136 -13.56 1.95 -2.38
C ASP A 136 -14.52 3.14 -2.64
N LEU A 137 -15.02 3.29 -3.86
CA LEU A 137 -15.96 4.36 -4.20
C LEU A 137 -17.39 4.11 -3.68
N ILE A 138 -17.81 2.85 -3.55
CA ILE A 138 -19.08 2.49 -2.88
C ILE A 138 -18.95 2.76 -1.38
N GLY A 139 -17.87 2.31 -0.74
CA GLY A 139 -17.62 2.48 0.69
C GLY A 139 -17.48 3.94 1.11
N SER A 140 -16.95 4.80 0.23
CA SER A 140 -16.88 6.25 0.45
C SER A 140 -18.15 7.01 0.04
N GLY A 141 -19.17 6.33 -0.49
CA GLY A 141 -20.46 6.92 -0.86
C GLY A 141 -20.46 7.76 -2.14
N HIS A 142 -19.46 7.61 -3.01
CA HIS A 142 -19.43 8.24 -4.34
C HIS A 142 -20.25 7.44 -5.36
N LEU A 143 -20.31 6.12 -5.19
CA LEU A 143 -21.08 5.20 -6.02
C LEU A 143 -22.12 4.47 -5.17
N ARG A 144 -23.20 4.02 -5.80
CA ARG A 144 -24.12 3.02 -5.25
C ARG A 144 -24.40 1.92 -6.25
N THR A 145 -24.79 0.77 -5.73
CA THR A 145 -25.39 -0.32 -6.52
C THR A 145 -26.90 -0.23 -6.46
N VAL A 146 -27.56 -0.39 -7.60
CA VAL A 146 -29.01 -0.44 -7.74
C VAL A 146 -29.38 -1.74 -8.44
N GLN A 147 -30.32 -2.49 -7.86
CA GLN A 147 -30.86 -3.68 -8.49
C GLN A 147 -31.84 -3.28 -9.60
N THR A 148 -31.64 -3.83 -10.79
CA THR A 148 -32.59 -3.72 -11.90
C THR A 148 -33.02 -5.13 -12.36
N PRO A 149 -34.08 -5.25 -13.18
CA PRO A 149 -34.50 -6.54 -13.72
C PRO A 149 -33.42 -7.27 -14.53
N THR A 150 -32.49 -6.51 -15.13
CA THR A 150 -31.41 -7.07 -15.95
C THR A 150 -30.11 -7.29 -15.18
N GLY A 151 -30.03 -6.85 -13.92
CA GLY A 151 -28.92 -7.10 -13.00
C GLY A 151 -28.53 -5.90 -12.16
N LEU A 152 -27.34 -5.95 -11.56
CA LEU A 152 -26.81 -4.86 -10.74
C LEU A 152 -26.20 -3.75 -11.61
N VAL A 153 -26.61 -2.52 -11.34
CA VAL A 153 -26.08 -1.31 -11.96
C VAL A 153 -25.33 -0.49 -10.92
N VAL A 154 -24.17 0.03 -11.29
CA VAL A 154 -23.40 0.99 -10.50
C VAL A 154 -23.71 2.39 -11.00
N ARG A 155 -24.09 3.30 -10.09
CA ARG A 155 -24.48 4.68 -10.39
C ARG A 155 -23.71 5.67 -9.52
N VAL A 156 -23.34 6.82 -10.09
CA VAL A 156 -22.74 7.95 -9.36
C VAL A 156 -23.78 8.60 -8.43
N LEU A 157 -23.37 8.89 -7.19
CA LEU A 157 -24.20 9.53 -6.15
C LEU A 157 -23.87 11.01 -5.93
N LYS A 158 -22.59 11.36 -5.97
CA LYS A 158 -22.07 12.70 -5.70
C LYS A 158 -21.38 13.24 -6.95
N ASP A 159 -21.77 14.44 -7.35
CA ASP A 159 -20.96 15.30 -8.23
C ASP A 159 -20.07 16.18 -7.35
#